data_AF-A0AAU9KZA1-F1
#
_entry.id   AF-A0AAU9KZA1-F1
#
_cell.length_a   1.000
_cell.length_b   1.000
_cell.length_c   1.000
_cell.angle_alpha   90.00
_cell.angle_beta   90.00
_cell.angle_gamma   90.00
#
_symmetry.space_group_name_H-M   'P 1'
#
loop_
_entity.id
_entity.type
_entity.pdbx_description
1 polymer ?
#
loop_
_entity_poly.entity_id
_entity_poly.type
_entity_poly.pdbx_seq_one_letter_code
_entity_poly.pdbx_strand_id
1 'polypeptide(L)'
;MGPGWHILVGRDFAVDLRYRKGTCVLLFSKASKMKNVVVDKVTRLYNFYEGVQDKEAKIAQALKHSMTFTYGRTWQIIVSSSSELCCLPICDEGSHAHMSVAKLRVVLYRHAGTSFDRQLDFAQFGKRVAFVLATICLLLYSFLSLSSSEAIQRCKESEKGVNEDIMVDGVVFPEGCLVEDVKRANDHAWWKTAAIVGMSAFTMIASLIRMYTKSLTAKAKRS
;
A
#
# COMPACT_ATOMS: atom_id res chain seq x y z
N MET A 1 1.26 36.54 42.85
CA MET A 1 1.93 35.88 41.71
C MET A 1 0.90 35.70 40.60
N GLY A 2 0.97 36.48 39.53
CA GLY A 2 -0.04 36.46 38.46
C GLY A 2 0.03 35.20 37.59
N PRO A 3 -1.03 34.87 36.83
CA PRO A 3 -1.02 33.76 35.88
C PRO A 3 -0.12 34.12 34.69
N GLY A 4 1.17 33.85 34.85
CA GLY A 4 2.18 34.03 33.80
C GLY A 4 1.94 33.04 32.67
N TRP A 5 1.95 33.54 31.44
CA TRP A 5 1.89 32.72 30.23
C TRP A 5 3.30 32.22 29.95
N HIS A 6 3.49 30.89 29.92
CA HIS A 6 4.75 30.29 29.52
C HIS A 6 4.56 29.61 28.16
N ILE A 7 5.15 30.20 27.12
CA ILE A 7 5.17 29.64 25.77
C ILE A 7 6.58 29.11 25.54
N LEU A 8 6.72 27.78 25.44
CA LEU A 8 7.97 27.15 25.00
C LEU A 8 7.84 26.82 23.52
N VAL A 9 8.61 27.50 22.67
CA VAL A 9 8.64 27.25 21.23
C VAL A 9 9.94 26.54 20.88
N GLY A 10 9.82 25.31 20.39
CA GLY A 10 10.91 24.61 19.71
C GLY A 10 10.88 24.84 18.20
N ARG A 11 11.83 24.26 17.47
CA ARG A 11 11.89 24.35 15.99
C ARG A 11 10.58 23.85 15.35
N ASP A 12 10.02 22.74 15.86
CA ASP A 12 8.90 22.03 15.22
C ASP A 12 7.62 21.94 16.09
N PHE A 13 7.69 22.44 17.33
CA PHE A 13 6.59 22.38 18.29
C PHE A 13 6.39 23.69 19.04
N ALA A 14 5.15 23.91 19.48
CA ALA A 14 4.80 25.00 20.37
C ALA A 14 4.01 24.44 21.57
N VAL A 15 4.49 24.75 22.77
CA VAL A 15 3.81 24.53 24.05
C VAL A 15 3.06 25.81 24.38
N ASP A 16 1.74 25.72 24.48
CA ASP A 16 0.88 26.86 24.80
C ASP A 16 0.06 26.52 26.04
N LEU A 17 0.62 26.85 27.21
CA LEU A 17 -0.01 26.65 28.51
C LEU A 17 -1.11 27.69 28.75
N ARG A 18 -2.20 27.63 27.96
CA ARG A 18 -3.41 28.39 28.27
C ARG A 18 -4.26 27.58 29.24
N TYR A 19 -4.32 28.04 30.48
CA TYR A 19 -5.29 27.54 31.45
C TYR A 19 -6.65 28.17 31.13
N ARG A 20 -7.45 27.56 30.26
CA ARG A 20 -8.91 27.80 30.26
C ARG A 20 -9.51 26.86 31.30
N LYS A 21 -10.53 27.30 32.06
CA LYS A 21 -11.17 26.49 33.12
C LYS A 21 -11.41 25.06 32.62
N GLY A 22 -10.61 24.10 33.11
CA GLY A 22 -10.72 22.69 32.76
C GLY A 22 -10.12 22.28 31.40
N THR A 23 -9.25 23.05 30.74
CA THR A 23 -8.54 22.59 29.54
C THR A 23 -7.17 23.26 29.43
N CYS A 24 -6.12 22.45 29.31
CA CYS A 24 -4.73 22.86 29.14
C CYS A 24 -4.13 22.16 27.91
N VAL A 25 -3.60 22.93 26.99
CA VAL A 25 -2.87 22.41 25.84
C VAL A 25 -1.40 22.27 26.22
N LEU A 26 -0.83 21.07 26.11
CA LEU A 26 0.55 20.82 26.53
C LEU A 26 1.51 20.94 25.36
N LEU A 27 1.32 20.20 24.26
CA LEU A 27 2.20 20.26 23.09
C LEU A 27 1.38 20.15 21.80
N PHE A 28 1.63 21.03 20.85
CA PHE A 28 1.12 20.89 19.49
C PHE A 28 2.22 21.15 18.47
N SER A 29 2.13 20.48 17.32
CA SER A 29 2.97 20.86 16.20
C SER A 29 2.55 22.24 15.66
N LYS A 30 3.56 23.06 15.35
CA LYS A 30 3.40 24.48 14.94
C LYS A 30 2.58 24.66 13.66
N ALA A 31 2.60 23.65 12.77
CA ALA A 31 1.84 23.63 11.53
C ALA A 31 0.36 23.23 11.70
N SER A 32 -0.06 22.80 12.89
CA SER A 32 -1.37 22.17 13.06
C SER A 32 -2.51 23.19 13.18
N LYS A 33 -3.33 23.29 12.12
CA LYS A 33 -4.65 23.97 12.16
C LYS A 33 -5.69 23.20 13.02
N MET A 34 -5.30 22.01 13.47
CA MET A 34 -6.15 21.03 14.14
C MET A 34 -6.41 21.35 15.63
N LYS A 35 -5.59 22.21 16.25
CA LYS A 35 -5.62 22.49 17.69
C LYS A 35 -7.01 22.82 18.24
N ASN A 36 -7.67 23.83 17.69
CA ASN A 36 -8.96 24.28 18.21
C ASN A 36 -10.07 23.24 17.98
N VAL A 37 -10.03 22.56 16.83
CA VAL A 37 -11.02 21.54 16.45
C VAL A 37 -10.94 20.31 17.36
N VAL A 38 -9.73 19.86 17.68
CA VAL A 38 -9.55 18.69 18.55
C VAL A 38 -9.90 19.03 19.99
N VAL A 39 -9.48 20.20 20.48
CA VAL A 39 -9.85 20.64 21.83
C VAL A 39 -11.37 20.67 22.00
N ASP A 40 -12.10 21.32 21.09
CA ASP A 40 -13.57 21.40 21.16
C ASP A 40 -14.22 20.00 21.09
N LYS A 41 -13.75 19.13 20.19
CA LYS A 41 -14.26 17.75 20.10
C LYS A 41 -14.02 16.94 21.37
N VAL A 42 -12.83 17.02 21.97
CA VAL A 42 -12.50 16.30 23.21
C VAL A 42 -13.37 16.80 24.35
N THR A 43 -13.56 18.12 24.49
CA THR A 43 -14.43 18.70 25.53
C THR A 43 -15.88 18.23 25.37
N ARG A 44 -16.41 18.20 24.15
CA ARG A 44 -17.77 17.69 23.90
C ARG A 44 -17.91 16.20 24.23
N LEU A 45 -16.92 15.39 23.85
CA LEU A 45 -16.93 13.95 24.15
C LEU A 45 -16.77 13.67 25.64
N TYR A 46 -15.97 14.48 26.34
CA TYR A 46 -15.82 14.37 27.80
C TYR A 46 -17.15 14.59 28.52
N ASN A 47 -17.86 15.67 28.17
CA ASN A 47 -19.16 15.99 28.76
C ASN A 47 -20.22 14.93 28.40
N PHE A 48 -20.18 14.39 27.18
CA PHE A 48 -21.13 13.37 26.74
C PHE A 48 -20.96 12.02 27.45
N TYR A 49 -19.71 11.62 27.74
CA TYR A 49 -19.41 10.35 28.44
C TYR A 49 -19.19 10.54 29.95
N GLU A 50 -19.65 11.65 30.52
CA GLU A 50 -19.59 11.86 31.97
C GLU A 50 -20.44 10.82 32.69
N GLY A 51 -19.87 10.17 33.71
CA GLY A 51 -20.55 9.11 34.48
C GLY A 51 -20.57 7.72 33.84
N VAL A 52 -20.04 7.54 32.64
CA VAL A 52 -20.02 6.24 31.93
C VAL A 52 -18.78 5.43 32.32
N GLN A 53 -18.94 4.12 32.60
CA GLN A 53 -17.82 3.19 32.75
C GLN A 53 -17.06 3.05 31.41
N ASP A 54 -15.72 2.96 31.47
CA ASP A 54 -14.83 2.92 30.30
C ASP A 54 -14.93 4.13 29.36
N LYS A 55 -15.19 5.32 29.93
CA LYS A 55 -15.21 6.59 29.16
C LYS A 55 -13.94 6.81 28.33
N GLU A 56 -12.77 6.39 28.82
CA GLU A 56 -11.49 6.56 28.13
C GLU A 56 -11.44 5.83 26.79
N ALA A 57 -11.83 4.55 26.78
CA ALA A 57 -11.87 3.74 25.58
C ALA A 57 -12.88 4.27 24.55
N LYS A 58 -14.07 4.68 25.01
CA LYS A 58 -15.11 5.26 24.16
C LYS A 58 -14.67 6.59 23.54
N ILE A 59 -14.06 7.48 24.33
CA ILE A 59 -13.52 8.76 23.87
C ILE A 59 -12.38 8.51 22.86
N ALA A 60 -11.46 7.59 23.16
CA ALA A 60 -10.35 7.24 22.27
C ALA A 60 -10.86 6.71 20.92
N GLN A 61 -11.85 5.80 20.93
CA GLN A 61 -12.45 5.24 19.74
C GLN A 61 -13.21 6.30 18.91
N ALA A 62 -14.02 7.14 19.55
CA ALA A 62 -14.77 8.19 18.89
C ALA A 62 -13.84 9.25 18.26
N LEU A 63 -12.81 9.66 18.99
CA LEU A 63 -11.78 10.56 18.45
C LEU A 63 -11.05 9.91 17.28
N LYS A 64 -10.71 8.61 17.37
CA LYS A 64 -9.95 7.90 16.32
C LYS A 64 -10.76 7.85 15.04
N HIS A 65 -12.05 7.56 15.16
CA HIS A 65 -12.97 7.58 14.03
C HIS A 65 -13.09 9.00 13.43
N SER A 66 -13.28 10.03 14.27
CA SER A 66 -13.40 11.41 13.79
C SER A 66 -12.14 11.92 13.10
N MET A 67 -10.96 11.64 13.65
CA MET A 67 -9.69 12.06 13.06
C MET A 67 -9.41 11.31 11.76
N THR A 68 -9.71 10.01 11.73
CA THR A 68 -9.57 9.19 10.53
C THR A 68 -10.48 9.68 9.39
N PHE A 69 -11.70 10.08 9.72
CA PHE A 69 -12.65 10.60 8.74
C PHE A 69 -12.23 11.98 8.20
N THR A 70 -11.74 12.87 9.07
CA THR A 70 -11.43 14.26 8.70
C THR A 70 -10.05 14.40 8.04
N TYR A 71 -9.06 13.66 8.53
CA TYR A 71 -7.64 13.83 8.19
C TYR A 71 -7.01 12.57 7.57
N GLY A 72 -7.79 11.52 7.34
CA GLY A 72 -7.33 10.25 6.76
C GLY A 72 -6.70 9.29 7.77
N ARG A 73 -6.38 8.07 7.32
CA ARG A 73 -5.71 7.01 8.11
C ARG A 73 -4.18 7.24 8.18
N THR A 74 -3.45 6.79 9.21
CA THR A 74 -3.84 6.11 10.45
C THR A 74 -3.55 6.99 11.68
N TRP A 75 -4.52 7.16 12.57
CA TRP A 75 -4.35 7.91 13.82
C TRP A 75 -4.24 6.98 15.02
N GLN A 76 -3.30 7.29 15.90
CA GLN A 76 -3.17 6.69 17.22
C GLN A 76 -3.60 7.70 18.27
N ILE A 77 -4.44 7.24 19.18
CA ILE A 77 -5.03 8.07 20.23
C ILE A 77 -4.90 7.35 21.55
N ILE A 78 -4.33 8.06 22.51
CA ILE A 78 -4.15 7.60 23.87
C ILE A 78 -4.93 8.56 24.75
N VAL A 79 -5.89 8.02 25.49
CA VAL A 79 -6.65 8.75 26.50
C VAL A 79 -6.34 8.10 27.83
N SER A 80 -6.04 8.90 28.84
CA SER A 80 -5.81 8.41 30.19
C SER A 80 -6.33 9.42 31.20
N SER A 81 -6.94 8.94 32.29
CA SER A 81 -7.23 9.75 33.47
C SER A 81 -6.01 10.00 34.36
N SER A 82 -4.91 9.28 34.14
CA SER A 82 -3.66 9.50 34.87
C SER A 82 -2.92 10.73 34.35
N SER A 83 -2.41 11.53 35.29
CA SER A 83 -1.55 12.69 35.03
C SER A 83 -0.11 12.33 34.69
N GLU A 84 0.26 11.05 34.69
CA GLU A 84 1.65 10.58 34.53
C GLU A 84 1.98 10.12 33.11
N LEU A 85 1.03 10.14 32.17
CA LEU A 85 1.29 9.68 30.81
C LEU A 85 2.29 10.59 30.09
N CYS A 86 3.51 10.11 29.91
CA CYS A 86 4.55 10.76 29.12
C CYS A 86 4.87 9.89 27.90
N CYS A 87 4.59 10.40 26.70
CA CYS A 87 5.01 9.75 25.47
C CYS A 87 5.45 10.79 24.44
N LEU A 88 6.56 10.49 23.76
CA LEU A 88 7.09 11.25 22.63
C LEU A 88 7.05 10.33 21.41
N PRO A 89 5.89 10.20 20.75
CA PRO A 89 5.76 9.33 19.60
C PRO A 89 6.51 9.93 18.39
N ILE A 90 7.14 9.05 17.62
CA ILE A 90 7.65 9.40 16.29
C ILE A 90 6.41 9.64 15.39
N CYS A 91 6.23 10.90 14.98
CA CYS A 91 5.02 11.38 14.31
C CYS A 91 5.34 12.19 13.06
N ASP A 92 4.44 12.16 12.08
CA ASP A 92 4.53 13.03 10.91
C ASP A 92 4.46 14.50 11.35
N GLU A 93 5.26 15.36 10.72
CA GLU A 93 5.25 16.80 10.99
C GLU A 93 3.82 17.37 10.90
N GLY A 94 3.45 18.27 11.82
CA GLY A 94 2.11 18.85 11.85
C GLY A 94 1.01 17.94 12.43
N SER A 95 1.30 16.67 12.70
CA SER A 95 0.27 15.65 13.00
C SER A 95 0.34 15.09 14.42
N HIS A 96 0.79 15.89 15.38
CA HIS A 96 0.87 15.56 16.81
C HIS A 96 0.17 16.61 17.68
N ALA A 97 -0.57 16.12 18.68
CA ALA A 97 -1.29 16.91 19.65
C ALA A 97 -1.31 16.20 21.01
N HIS A 98 -0.80 16.86 22.04
CA HIS A 98 -0.88 16.42 23.43
C HIS A 98 -1.58 17.51 24.24
N MET A 99 -2.70 17.16 24.85
CA MET A 99 -3.51 18.06 25.65
C MET A 99 -4.04 17.39 26.91
N SER A 100 -4.41 18.21 27.88
CA SER A 100 -5.13 17.83 29.09
C SER A 100 -6.48 18.54 29.09
N VAL A 101 -7.56 17.79 29.14
CA VAL A 101 -8.94 18.29 29.25
C VAL A 101 -9.51 17.79 30.57
N ALA A 102 -9.74 18.72 31.49
CA ALA A 102 -10.19 18.52 32.86
C ALA A 102 -9.27 17.58 33.64
N LYS A 103 -9.65 16.30 33.74
CA LYS A 103 -8.87 15.23 34.38
C LYS A 103 -8.36 14.17 33.38
N LEU A 104 -8.61 14.34 32.10
CA LEU A 104 -8.16 13.43 31.05
C LEU A 104 -6.98 14.03 30.30
N ARG A 105 -5.92 13.26 30.17
CA ARG A 105 -4.84 13.52 29.23
C ARG A 105 -5.13 12.78 27.93
N VAL A 106 -5.02 13.51 26.82
CA VAL A 106 -5.24 13.00 25.48
C VAL A 106 -4.03 13.29 24.62
N VAL A 107 -3.44 12.23 24.07
CA VAL A 107 -2.36 12.29 23.10
C VAL A 107 -2.87 11.74 21.79
N LEU A 108 -2.77 12.52 20.72
CA LEU A 108 -3.11 12.13 19.37
C LEU A 108 -1.87 12.31 18.53
N TYR A 109 -1.55 11.29 17.76
CA TYR A 109 -0.49 11.39 16.78
C TYR A 109 -0.80 10.51 15.58
N ARG A 110 -0.33 10.98 14.43
CA ARG A 110 -0.22 10.15 13.24
C ARG A 110 1.18 9.56 13.21
N HIS A 111 1.29 8.24 13.07
CA HIS A 111 2.58 7.58 13.05
C HIS A 111 3.43 8.10 11.88
N ALA A 112 4.68 8.45 12.14
CA ALA A 112 5.58 8.84 11.07
C ALA A 112 5.78 7.66 10.12
N GLY A 113 5.76 7.91 8.81
CA GLY A 113 6.02 6.87 7.82
C GLY A 113 4.79 6.16 7.27
N THR A 114 3.56 6.58 7.61
CA THR A 114 2.35 6.05 6.97
C THR A 114 2.36 6.16 5.44
N SER A 115 2.99 7.20 4.89
CA SER A 115 3.18 7.36 3.44
C SER A 115 4.20 6.37 2.88
N PHE A 116 5.27 6.11 3.64
CA PHE A 116 6.33 5.18 3.29
C PHE A 116 5.87 3.72 3.40
N ASP A 117 5.21 3.35 4.50
CA ASP A 117 4.59 2.04 4.69
C ASP A 117 3.58 1.76 3.59
N ARG A 118 2.77 2.75 3.20
CA ARG A 118 1.86 2.62 2.06
C ARG A 118 2.60 2.33 0.76
N GLN A 119 3.73 3.01 0.50
CA GLN A 119 4.56 2.72 -0.68
C GLN A 119 5.19 1.33 -0.61
N LEU A 120 5.62 0.89 0.57
CA LEU A 120 6.15 -0.45 0.80
C LEU A 120 5.07 -1.51 0.56
N ASP A 121 3.85 -1.30 1.05
CA ASP A 121 2.71 -2.18 0.85
C ASP A 121 2.33 -2.27 -0.63
N PHE A 122 2.28 -1.14 -1.35
CA PHE A 122 2.05 -1.15 -2.80
C PHE A 122 3.16 -1.89 -3.57
N ALA A 123 4.42 -1.71 -3.18
CA ALA A 123 5.53 -2.44 -3.79
C ALA A 123 5.43 -3.94 -3.51
N GLN A 124 5.09 -4.35 -2.28
CA GLN A 124 4.87 -5.76 -1.93
C GLN A 124 3.67 -6.35 -2.69
N PHE A 125 2.58 -5.60 -2.82
CA PHE A 125 1.42 -6.00 -3.61
C PHE A 125 1.80 -6.17 -5.09
N GLY A 126 2.47 -5.19 -5.68
CA GLY A 126 2.96 -5.25 -7.06
C GLY A 126 3.87 -6.45 -7.30
N LYS A 127 4.75 -6.76 -6.34
CA LYS A 127 5.57 -7.98 -6.37
C LYS A 127 4.69 -9.24 -6.42
N ARG A 128 3.70 -9.38 -5.54
CA ARG A 128 2.81 -10.56 -5.51
C ARG A 128 2.04 -10.72 -6.81
N VAL A 129 1.49 -9.63 -7.35
CA VAL A 129 0.77 -9.63 -8.63
C VAL A 129 1.68 -10.04 -9.78
N ALA A 130 2.90 -9.50 -9.85
CA ALA A 130 3.87 -9.87 -10.89
C ALA A 130 4.22 -11.37 -10.85
N PHE A 131 4.40 -11.95 -9.64
CA PHE A 131 4.62 -13.40 -9.50
C PHE A 131 3.41 -14.21 -9.96
N VAL A 132 2.19 -13.82 -9.59
CA VAL A 132 0.97 -14.51 -10.02
C VAL A 132 0.84 -14.48 -11.56
N LEU A 133 1.06 -13.33 -12.19
CA LEU A 133 1.02 -13.20 -13.64
C LEU A 133 2.09 -14.05 -14.33
N ALA A 134 3.32 -14.10 -13.78
CA ALA A 134 4.37 -14.95 -14.29
C ALA A 134 3.99 -16.45 -14.21
N THR A 135 3.40 -16.89 -13.09
CA THR A 135 2.91 -18.26 -12.92
C THR A 135 1.78 -18.60 -13.89
N ILE A 136 0.84 -17.67 -14.11
CA ILE A 136 -0.23 -17.86 -15.10
C ILE A 136 0.35 -18.01 -16.51
N CYS A 137 1.34 -17.18 -16.88
CA CYS A 137 2.02 -17.30 -18.18
C CYS A 137 2.73 -18.65 -18.33
N LEU A 138 3.37 -19.14 -17.25
CA LEU A 138 4.01 -20.46 -17.24
C LEU A 138 2.98 -21.58 -17.41
N LEU A 139 1.85 -21.53 -16.70
CA LEU A 139 0.79 -22.53 -16.82
C LEU A 139 0.17 -22.53 -18.22
N LEU A 140 -0.09 -21.35 -18.80
CA LEU A 140 -0.57 -21.23 -20.18
C LEU A 140 0.45 -21.80 -21.16
N TYR A 141 1.74 -21.51 -20.97
CA TYR A 141 2.81 -22.07 -21.80
C TYR A 141 2.86 -23.59 -21.70
N SER A 142 2.84 -24.15 -20.49
CA SER A 142 2.85 -25.60 -20.25
C SER A 142 1.62 -26.27 -20.84
N PHE A 143 0.43 -25.72 -20.63
CA PHE A 143 -0.81 -26.25 -21.18
C PHE A 143 -0.80 -26.23 -22.71
N LEU A 144 -0.42 -25.12 -23.34
CA LEU A 144 -0.38 -25.00 -24.79
C LEU A 144 0.76 -25.82 -25.41
N SER A 145 1.88 -26.02 -24.70
CA SER A 145 2.97 -26.88 -25.17
C SER A 145 2.64 -28.37 -25.06
N LEU A 146 1.82 -28.77 -24.08
CA LEU A 146 1.38 -30.15 -23.91
C LEU A 146 0.15 -30.47 -24.77
N SER A 147 -0.69 -29.47 -25.07
CA SER A 147 -1.87 -29.60 -25.93
C SER A 147 -1.62 -29.28 -27.40
N SER A 148 -0.43 -28.80 -27.78
CA SER A 148 -0.04 -28.72 -29.18
C SER A 148 0.09 -30.15 -29.72
N SER A 149 -1.01 -30.63 -30.28
CA SER A 149 -1.16 -31.93 -30.93
C SER A 149 0.08 -32.24 -31.77
N GLU A 150 0.59 -33.47 -31.64
CA GLU A 150 1.65 -34.03 -32.50
C GLU A 150 1.38 -33.80 -33.99
N ALA A 151 0.10 -33.64 -34.39
CA ALA A 151 -0.31 -33.30 -35.75
C ALA A 151 0.21 -31.92 -36.22
N ILE A 152 0.22 -30.89 -35.36
CA ILE A 152 0.70 -29.54 -35.72
C ILE A 152 2.23 -29.55 -35.93
N GLN A 153 2.95 -30.38 -35.18
CA GLN A 153 4.40 -30.51 -35.32
C GLN A 153 4.76 -31.26 -36.62
N ARG A 154 4.01 -32.32 -36.97
CA ARG A 154 4.16 -33.01 -38.27
C ARG A 154 3.89 -32.10 -39.46
N CYS A 155 2.87 -31.24 -39.42
CA CYS A 155 2.60 -30.31 -40.51
C CYS A 155 3.62 -29.14 -40.59
N LYS A 156 4.41 -28.87 -39.54
CA LYS A 156 5.41 -27.78 -39.50
C LYS A 156 6.80 -28.19 -39.97
N GLU A 157 7.17 -29.47 -39.82
CA GLU A 157 8.48 -29.99 -40.25
C GLU A 157 8.55 -30.30 -41.76
N SER A 158 7.40 -30.45 -42.44
CA SER A 158 7.33 -30.78 -43.87
C SER A 158 7.72 -29.64 -44.81
N GLU A 159 7.86 -28.39 -44.33
CA GLU A 159 8.25 -27.25 -45.17
C GLU A 159 9.76 -27.24 -45.52
N LYS A 160 10.57 -28.11 -44.88
CA LYS A 160 12.03 -28.16 -45.06
C LYS A 160 12.58 -29.41 -45.75
N GLY A 161 11.73 -30.32 -46.22
CA GLY A 161 12.16 -31.54 -46.89
C GLY A 161 11.21 -31.95 -47.99
N VAL A 162 11.31 -31.29 -49.16
CA VAL A 162 10.64 -31.77 -50.38
C VAL A 162 11.68 -32.53 -51.19
N ASN A 163 11.63 -33.86 -51.10
CA ASN A 163 11.96 -34.74 -52.21
C ASN A 163 10.76 -35.69 -52.39
N GLU A 164 10.26 -35.70 -53.63
CA GLU A 164 9.27 -36.61 -54.25
C GLU A 164 7.77 -36.33 -54.00
N ASP A 165 7.24 -35.51 -54.93
CA ASP A 165 6.00 -35.64 -55.71
C ASP A 165 4.73 -36.22 -55.09
N ILE A 166 3.68 -35.39 -54.94
CA ILE A 166 2.39 -35.42 -55.67
C ILE A 166 1.89 -33.96 -55.81
N MET A 167 1.66 -33.49 -57.05
CA MET A 167 1.16 -32.13 -57.37
C MET A 167 -0.36 -32.08 -57.50
N VAL A 168 -1.03 -31.24 -56.70
CA VAL A 168 -2.32 -30.61 -57.05
C VAL A 168 -2.29 -29.15 -56.57
N ASP A 169 -2.54 -28.19 -57.47
CA ASP A 169 -2.65 -26.73 -57.21
C ASP A 169 -1.43 -26.01 -56.57
N GLY A 170 -0.21 -26.44 -56.92
CA GLY A 170 0.99 -25.60 -56.73
C GLY A 170 1.45 -25.36 -55.28
N VAL A 171 0.81 -25.98 -54.29
CA VAL A 171 1.26 -25.98 -52.89
C VAL A 171 1.27 -27.42 -52.39
N VAL A 172 2.47 -27.97 -52.22
CA VAL A 172 2.68 -29.33 -51.71
C VAL A 172 2.38 -29.32 -50.21
N PHE A 173 1.24 -29.93 -49.82
CA PHE A 173 0.93 -30.23 -48.43
C PHE A 173 1.16 -31.72 -48.15
N PRO A 174 1.74 -32.09 -47.00
CA PRO A 174 1.96 -33.49 -46.64
C PRO A 174 0.63 -34.25 -46.50
N GLU A 175 0.63 -35.55 -46.83
CA GLU A 175 -0.54 -36.43 -46.71
C GLU A 175 -1.16 -36.35 -45.30
N GLY A 176 -2.38 -35.81 -45.22
CA GLY A 176 -3.18 -35.74 -43.99
C GLY A 176 -3.30 -34.37 -43.33
N CYS A 177 -2.71 -33.29 -43.87
CA CYS A 177 -2.89 -31.93 -43.34
C CYS A 177 -3.88 -31.11 -44.20
N LEU A 178 -4.96 -30.60 -43.61
CA LEU A 178 -5.86 -29.65 -44.25
C LEU A 178 -5.24 -28.24 -44.25
N VAL A 179 -5.55 -27.43 -45.27
CA VAL A 179 -5.09 -26.02 -45.39
C VAL A 179 -5.46 -25.19 -44.15
N GLU A 180 -6.58 -25.53 -43.50
CA GLU A 180 -7.05 -24.92 -42.26
C GLU A 180 -6.12 -25.21 -41.07
N ASP A 181 -5.51 -26.39 -41.02
CA ASP A 181 -4.59 -26.80 -39.95
C ASP A 181 -3.23 -26.11 -40.08
N VAL A 182 -2.77 -25.85 -41.31
CA VAL A 182 -1.54 -25.08 -41.56
C VAL A 182 -1.71 -23.61 -41.20
N LYS A 183 -2.86 -23.02 -41.54
CA LYS A 183 -3.18 -21.64 -41.14
C LYS A 183 -3.27 -21.50 -39.62
N ARG A 184 -3.96 -22.43 -38.95
CA ARG A 184 -4.05 -22.50 -37.48
C ARG A 184 -2.67 -22.70 -36.84
N ALA A 185 -1.81 -23.55 -37.40
CA ALA A 185 -0.45 -23.77 -36.91
C ALA A 185 0.43 -22.52 -37.01
N ASN A 186 0.29 -21.74 -38.10
CA ASN A 186 1.03 -20.50 -38.32
C ASN A 186 0.53 -19.36 -37.40
N ASP A 187 -0.79 -19.26 -37.22
CA ASP A 187 -1.39 -18.35 -36.23
C ASP A 187 -0.96 -18.71 -34.79
N HIS A 188 -0.75 -20.00 -34.52
CA HIS A 188 -0.19 -20.48 -33.26
C HIS A 188 1.35 -20.34 -33.16
N ALA A 189 2.08 -19.90 -34.18
CA ALA A 189 3.54 -19.77 -34.06
C ALA A 189 3.95 -18.63 -33.10
N TRP A 190 3.14 -17.56 -33.03
CA TRP A 190 3.47 -16.35 -32.27
C TRP A 190 3.24 -16.48 -30.75
N TRP A 191 2.34 -17.37 -30.28
CA TRP A 191 2.01 -17.45 -28.85
C TRP A 191 3.17 -17.94 -27.99
N LYS A 192 4.03 -18.82 -28.51
CA LYS A 192 5.23 -19.30 -27.79
C LYS A 192 6.18 -18.14 -27.49
N THR A 193 6.42 -17.30 -28.50
CA THR A 193 7.24 -16.09 -28.37
C THR A 193 6.58 -15.10 -27.40
N ALA A 194 5.28 -14.86 -27.52
CA ALA A 194 4.55 -13.97 -26.63
C ALA A 194 4.57 -14.44 -25.15
N ALA A 195 4.45 -15.74 -24.91
CA ALA A 195 4.51 -16.32 -23.56
C ALA A 195 5.91 -16.21 -22.95
N ILE A 196 6.98 -16.47 -23.73
CA ILE A 196 8.36 -16.33 -23.27
C ILE A 196 8.69 -14.86 -22.96
N VAL A 197 8.26 -13.93 -23.82
CA VAL A 197 8.40 -12.49 -23.60
C VAL A 197 7.60 -12.03 -22.38
N GLY A 198 6.39 -12.54 -22.19
CA GLY A 198 5.58 -12.28 -20.99
C GLY A 198 6.27 -12.74 -19.72
N MET A 199 6.80 -13.98 -19.70
CA MET A 199 7.54 -14.50 -18.54
C MET A 199 8.80 -13.69 -18.23
N SER A 200 9.59 -13.31 -19.24
CA SER A 200 10.80 -12.51 -19.02
C SER A 200 10.47 -11.08 -18.54
N ALA A 201 9.42 -10.47 -19.08
CA ALA A 201 8.97 -9.14 -18.67
C ALA A 201 8.47 -9.13 -17.21
N PHE A 202 7.60 -10.07 -16.82
CA PHE A 202 7.07 -10.12 -15.46
C PHE A 202 8.14 -10.46 -14.41
N THR A 203 9.10 -11.32 -14.76
CA THR A 203 10.24 -11.63 -13.86
C THR A 203 11.22 -10.45 -13.72
N MET A 204 11.45 -9.70 -14.81
CA MET A 204 12.24 -8.46 -14.76
C MET A 204 11.56 -7.39 -13.91
N ILE A 205 10.26 -7.18 -14.07
CA ILE A 205 9.47 -6.24 -13.25
C ILE A 205 9.52 -6.63 -11.77
N ALA A 206 9.34 -7.91 -11.44
CA ALA A 206 9.45 -8.39 -10.06
C ALA A 206 10.84 -8.12 -9.46
N SER A 207 11.90 -8.21 -10.26
CA SER A 207 13.28 -7.94 -9.85
C SER A 207 13.54 -6.46 -9.62
N LEU A 208 13.01 -5.59 -10.50
CA LEU A 208 13.08 -4.14 -10.36
C LEU A 208 12.32 -3.67 -9.11
N ILE A 209 11.13 -4.21 -8.86
CA ILE A 209 10.35 -3.92 -7.63
C ILE A 209 11.16 -4.32 -6.39
N ARG A 210 11.80 -5.50 -6.40
CA ARG A 210 12.65 -5.95 -5.28
C ARG A 210 13.83 -5.01 -5.03
N MET A 211 14.49 -4.51 -6.08
CA MET A 211 15.56 -3.53 -5.97
C MET A 211 15.05 -2.21 -5.41
N TYR A 212 13.92 -1.72 -5.90
CA TYR A 212 13.29 -0.48 -5.45
C TYR A 212 12.94 -0.55 -3.97
N THR A 213 12.34 -1.65 -3.50
CA THR A 213 12.03 -1.84 -2.07
C THR A 213 13.30 -1.81 -1.20
N LYS A 214 14.38 -2.49 -1.62
CA LYS A 214 15.66 -2.46 -0.88
C LYS A 214 16.26 -1.06 -0.78
N SER A 215 16.19 -0.27 -1.85
CA SER A 215 16.66 1.12 -1.87
C SER A 215 15.86 2.01 -0.91
N LEU A 216 14.53 1.83 -0.90
CA LEU A 216 13.62 2.56 -0.01
C LEU A 216 13.90 2.25 1.48
N THR A 217 14.09 0.98 1.85
CA THR A 217 14.37 0.59 3.24
C THR A 217 15.69 1.19 3.76
N ALA A 218 16.71 1.31 2.91
CA ALA A 218 17.98 1.90 3.28
C ALA A 218 17.90 3.42 3.50
N LYS A 219 17.04 4.12 2.72
CA LYS A 219 16.77 5.56 2.91
C LYS A 219 15.97 5.83 4.19
N ALA A 220 15.02 4.96 4.54
CA ALA A 220 14.24 5.11 5.76
C ALA A 220 15.07 4.95 7.05
N LYS A 221 16.12 4.12 7.05
CA LYS A 221 16.99 3.91 8.23
C LYS A 221 17.95 5.08 8.52
N ARG A 222 18.07 6.04 7.60
CA ARG A 222 18.96 7.21 7.71
C ARG A 222 18.22 8.52 8.03
N SER A 223 16.89 8.50 8.00
CA SER A 223 16.00 9.60 8.40
C SER A 223 15.59 9.43 9.85
#